data_AF-A0A6A3JGJ0-F1
#
_entry.id   AF-A0A6A3JGJ0-F1
#
_cell.length_a   1.000
_cell.length_b   1.000
_cell.length_c   1.000
_cell.angle_alpha   90.00
_cell.angle_beta   90.00
_cell.angle_gamma   90.00
#
_symmetry.space_group_name_H-M   'P 1'
#
loop_
_entity.id
_entity.type
_entity.pdbx_description
1 polymer ?
#
loop_
_entity_poly.entity_id
_entity_poly.type
_entity_poly.pdbx_seq_one_letter_code
_entity_poly.pdbx_strand_id
1 'polypeptide(L)'
;MDGAQAFVGDGNYVGDGGELLQRLWEFASWKMIRNCPGRYIIKHKKQAPFLIDGVAVTAIDTGDFVRRALATSEGEVPTIAVHNLVSPRCVDRIKVVVFGAEGSGGGVITYCKQETISSDEAQDGAAVYVHTLNTASGLRRKLRGLQIDHVLKVTDDNSEMDF
;
A
#
# COMPACT_ATOMS: atom_id res chain seq x y z
N MET A 1 8.24 -21.19 -22.30
CA MET A 1 8.50 -20.17 -21.28
C MET A 1 7.23 -19.35 -21.17
N ASP A 2 6.42 -19.61 -20.14
CA ASP A 2 5.27 -18.75 -19.85
C ASP A 2 5.83 -17.41 -19.39
N GLY A 3 5.81 -16.41 -20.28
CA GLY A 3 6.16 -15.05 -19.91
C GLY A 3 5.10 -14.57 -18.93
N ALA A 4 5.48 -14.43 -17.65
CA ALA A 4 4.63 -13.80 -16.65
C ALA A 4 4.18 -12.45 -17.22
N GLN A 5 2.87 -12.33 -17.48
CA GLN A 5 2.31 -11.10 -18.03
C GLN A 5 2.55 -10.00 -17.00
N ALA A 6 3.38 -9.02 -17.35
CA ALA A 6 3.70 -7.90 -16.49
C ALA A 6 2.40 -7.20 -16.05
N PHE A 7 2.34 -6.77 -14.80
CA PHE A 7 1.20 -6.10 -14.21
C PHE A 7 1.02 -4.76 -14.91
N VAL A 8 0.02 -4.69 -15.79
CA VAL A 8 -0.34 -3.49 -16.56
C VAL A 8 -1.27 -2.56 -15.75
N GLY A 9 -1.64 -2.98 -14.53
CA GLY A 9 -2.52 -2.22 -13.65
C GLY A 9 -3.96 -2.12 -14.12
N ASP A 10 -4.49 -0.90 -14.16
CA ASP A 10 -5.89 -0.65 -14.47
C ASP A 10 -6.17 -0.51 -15.97
N GLY A 11 -5.13 -0.61 -16.80
CA GLY A 11 -5.20 -0.60 -18.26
C GLY A 11 -5.49 0.76 -18.87
N ASN A 12 -5.68 1.81 -18.07
CA ASN A 12 -6.05 3.14 -18.58
C ASN A 12 -4.83 4.03 -18.89
N TYR A 13 -3.65 3.70 -18.37
CA TYR A 13 -2.45 4.52 -18.52
C TYR A 13 -1.22 3.66 -18.84
N VAL A 14 -0.37 4.14 -19.74
CA VAL A 14 0.92 3.51 -20.03
C VAL A 14 1.79 3.57 -18.78
N GLY A 15 2.34 2.43 -18.38
CA GLY A 15 3.16 2.34 -17.17
C GLY A 15 2.37 2.35 -15.87
N ASP A 16 1.06 2.05 -15.88
CA ASP A 16 0.24 1.94 -14.66
C ASP A 16 0.54 0.68 -13.84
N GLY A 17 1.82 0.36 -13.66
CA GLY A 17 2.32 -0.89 -13.13
C GLY A 17 3.79 -0.77 -12.81
N GLY A 18 4.50 -1.90 -12.85
CA GLY A 18 5.94 -1.93 -12.63
C GLY A 18 6.36 -3.14 -11.82
N GLU A 19 7.67 -3.36 -11.73
CA GLU A 19 8.24 -4.55 -11.09
C GLU A 19 7.82 -4.67 -9.61
N LEU A 20 7.87 -3.58 -8.85
CA LEU A 20 7.47 -3.59 -7.43
C LEU A 20 5.97 -3.86 -7.24
N LEU A 21 5.13 -3.35 -8.15
CA LEU A 21 3.70 -3.68 -8.14
C LEU A 21 3.44 -5.12 -8.56
N GLN A 22 4.20 -5.66 -9.52
CA GLN A 22 4.12 -7.08 -9.91
C GLN A 22 4.40 -7.98 -8.71
N ARG A 23 5.49 -7.72 -7.98
CA ARG A 23 5.85 -8.52 -6.79
C ARG A 23 4.74 -8.49 -5.73
N LEU A 24 4.18 -7.32 -5.46
CA LEU A 24 3.02 -7.19 -4.56
C LEU A 24 1.78 -7.91 -5.10
N TRP A 25 1.53 -7.83 -6.40
CA TRP A 25 0.41 -8.50 -7.07
C TRP A 25 0.50 -10.02 -6.94
N GLU A 26 1.70 -10.60 -7.07
CA GLU A 26 1.96 -12.03 -6.94
C GLU A 26 1.93 -12.49 -5.47
N PHE A 27 2.31 -11.61 -4.54
CA PHE A 27 2.39 -11.93 -3.11
C PHE A 27 1.05 -12.26 -2.45
N ALA A 28 -0.05 -11.67 -2.92
CA ALA A 28 -1.37 -11.86 -2.32
C ALA A 28 -2.47 -11.96 -3.38
N SER A 29 -3.58 -12.59 -3.03
CA SER A 29 -4.78 -12.57 -3.88
C SER A 29 -5.49 -11.22 -3.77
N TRP A 30 -5.38 -10.38 -4.80
CA TRP A 30 -6.02 -9.06 -4.84
C TRP A 30 -7.41 -9.10 -5.50
N LYS A 31 -8.27 -8.18 -5.09
CA LYS A 31 -9.58 -7.92 -5.70
C LYS A 31 -9.75 -6.42 -5.93
N MET A 32 -10.07 -6.04 -7.16
CA MET A 32 -10.38 -4.65 -7.48
C MET A 32 -11.64 -4.19 -6.73
N ILE A 33 -11.58 -2.98 -6.16
CA ILE A 33 -12.73 -2.35 -5.52
C ILE A 33 -13.72 -1.94 -6.62
N ARG A 34 -15.00 -2.27 -6.44
CA ARG A 34 -16.05 -1.93 -7.42
C ARG A 34 -16.06 -0.42 -7.68
N ASN A 35 -16.08 -0.04 -8.96
CA ASN A 35 -16.09 1.35 -9.43
C ASN A 35 -14.86 2.17 -8.98
N CYS A 36 -13.76 1.52 -8.62
CA CYS A 36 -12.49 2.16 -8.24
C CYS A 36 -11.34 1.51 -9.03
N PRO A 37 -11.22 1.79 -10.35
CA PRO A 37 -10.15 1.23 -11.16
C PRO A 37 -8.79 1.60 -10.58
N GLY A 38 -7.84 0.66 -10.67
CA GLY A 38 -6.49 0.83 -10.14
C GLY A 38 -6.40 0.77 -8.62
N ARG A 39 -7.44 0.30 -7.92
CA ARG A 39 -7.44 0.11 -6.47
C ARG A 39 -7.91 -1.28 -6.08
N TYR A 40 -7.08 -1.97 -5.31
CA TYR A 40 -7.30 -3.37 -4.98
C TYR A 40 -7.15 -3.60 -3.48
N ILE A 41 -7.95 -4.52 -2.96
CA ILE A 41 -7.90 -5.00 -1.57
C ILE A 41 -7.49 -6.48 -1.57
N ILE A 42 -6.86 -6.92 -0.49
CA ILE A 42 -6.58 -8.34 -0.31
C ILE A 42 -7.91 -9.09 -0.17
N LYS A 43 -8.12 -10.10 -1.01
CA LYS A 43 -9.27 -11.00 -0.98
C LYS A 43 -9.14 -11.92 0.24
N HIS A 44 -9.76 -11.54 1.34
CA HIS A 44 -9.89 -12.37 2.53
C HIS A 44 -11.33 -12.40 3.01
N LYS A 45 -11.71 -13.45 3.75
CA LYS A 45 -13.00 -13.56 4.44
C LYS A 45 -12.75 -13.46 5.94
N LYS A 46 -13.73 -12.99 6.72
CA LYS A 46 -13.60 -12.98 8.20
C LYS A 46 -13.26 -14.36 8.77
N GLN A 47 -13.79 -15.43 8.18
CA GLN A 47 -13.54 -16.82 8.59
C GLN A 47 -12.23 -17.41 8.03
N ALA A 48 -11.59 -16.74 7.07
CA ALA A 48 -10.36 -17.19 6.43
C ALA A 48 -9.51 -15.95 6.12
N PRO A 49 -8.83 -15.38 7.16
CA PRO A 49 -7.95 -14.25 6.98
C PRO A 49 -6.74 -14.64 6.13
N PHE A 50 -6.20 -13.68 5.38
CA PHE A 50 -4.90 -13.86 4.74
C PHE A 50 -3.81 -13.77 5.82
N LEU A 51 -3.02 -14.83 5.95
CA LEU A 51 -1.96 -14.94 6.95
C LEU A 51 -0.60 -14.84 6.27
N ILE A 52 0.33 -14.12 6.89
CA ILE A 52 1.75 -14.07 6.52
C ILE A 52 2.52 -14.58 7.74
N ASP A 53 3.20 -15.71 7.59
CA ASP A 53 3.92 -16.39 8.68
C ASP A 53 3.05 -16.62 9.93
N GLY A 54 1.78 -17.00 9.72
CA GLY A 54 0.80 -17.22 10.79
C GLY A 54 0.15 -15.96 11.36
N VAL A 55 0.58 -14.76 10.96
CA VAL A 55 0.02 -13.48 11.43
C VAL A 55 -0.99 -12.96 10.42
N ALA A 56 -2.17 -12.54 10.89
CA ALA A 56 -3.18 -11.94 10.01
C ALA A 56 -2.63 -10.66 9.37
N VAL A 57 -2.81 -10.51 8.06
CA VAL A 57 -2.29 -9.35 7.33
C VAL A 57 -2.79 -8.02 7.88
N THR A 58 -3.99 -8.01 8.46
CA THR A 58 -4.58 -6.83 9.10
C THR A 58 -3.90 -6.44 10.41
N ALA A 59 -3.01 -7.26 10.95
CA ALA A 59 -2.19 -6.97 12.12
C ALA A 59 -0.74 -6.60 11.75
N ILE A 60 -0.41 -6.56 10.46
CA ILE A 60 0.96 -6.31 9.97
C ILE A 60 1.07 -4.85 9.55
N ASP A 61 2.10 -4.16 10.04
CA ASP A 61 2.34 -2.79 9.63
C ASP A 61 2.64 -2.67 8.13
N THR A 62 2.36 -1.51 7.55
CA THR A 62 2.58 -1.25 6.11
C THR A 62 4.02 -1.50 5.69
N GLY A 63 5.00 -1.06 6.49
CA GLY A 63 6.42 -1.27 6.15
C GLY A 63 6.77 -2.75 6.08
N ASP A 64 6.34 -3.51 7.08
CA ASP A 64 6.63 -4.95 7.17
C ASP A 64 5.87 -5.74 6.10
N PHE A 65 4.62 -5.39 5.83
CA PHE A 65 3.84 -5.98 4.76
C PHE A 65 4.55 -5.81 3.41
N VAL A 66 4.98 -4.59 3.08
CA VAL A 66 5.66 -4.32 1.80
C VAL A 66 7.02 -5.00 1.74
N ARG A 67 7.83 -4.96 2.81
CA ARG A 67 9.14 -5.65 2.84
C ARG A 67 8.99 -7.15 2.60
N ARG A 68 8.05 -7.80 3.29
CA ARG A 68 7.79 -9.24 3.10
C ARG A 68 7.34 -9.54 1.67
N ALA A 69 6.50 -8.69 1.09
CA ALA A 69 6.05 -8.84 -0.29
C ALA A 69 7.18 -8.68 -1.33
N LEU A 70 8.18 -7.84 -1.04
CA LEU A 70 9.29 -7.57 -1.96
C LEU A 70 10.48 -8.51 -1.77
N ALA A 71 10.56 -9.21 -0.63
CA ALA A 71 11.62 -10.16 -0.30
C ALA A 71 11.43 -11.56 -0.91
N THR A 72 10.28 -11.83 -1.55
CA THR A 72 9.93 -13.16 -2.08
C THR A 72 10.64 -13.54 -3.39
N SER A 73 11.34 -12.60 -4.03
CA SER A 73 12.10 -12.83 -5.27
C SER A 73 13.59 -12.66 -5.01
N GLU A 74 14.44 -13.54 -5.55
CA GLU A 74 15.90 -13.39 -5.51
C GLU A 74 16.30 -12.00 -6.01
N GLY A 75 16.76 -11.15 -5.10
CA GLY A 75 17.09 -9.76 -5.39
C GLY A 75 17.21 -8.92 -4.12
N GLU A 76 17.87 -7.77 -4.25
CA GLU A 76 17.97 -6.80 -3.18
C GLU A 76 16.57 -6.23 -2.86
N VAL A 77 16.21 -6.20 -1.57
CA VAL A 77 14.96 -5.56 -1.15
C VAL A 77 15.17 -4.06 -1.29
N PRO A 78 14.42 -3.38 -2.17
CA PRO A 78 14.61 -1.95 -2.36
C PRO A 78 14.30 -1.21 -1.07
N THR A 79 15.02 -0.11 -0.81
CA THR A 79 14.69 0.78 0.29
C THR A 79 13.30 1.37 0.08
N ILE A 80 12.39 1.13 1.02
CA ILE A 80 11.03 1.68 0.98
C ILE A 80 10.88 2.81 2.00
N ALA A 81 10.33 3.94 1.55
CA ALA A 81 9.89 5.02 2.43
C ALA A 81 8.42 4.80 2.80
N VAL A 82 8.13 4.78 4.12
CA VAL A 82 6.76 4.71 4.64
C VAL A 82 6.37 6.09 5.17
N HIS A 83 5.46 6.75 4.48
CA HIS A 83 4.95 8.06 4.89
C HIS A 83 3.78 7.89 5.83
N ASN A 84 3.90 8.40 7.06
CA ASN A 84 2.83 8.40 8.06
C ASN A 84 2.08 9.73 8.00
N LEU A 85 0.84 9.72 7.54
CA LEU A 85 0.08 10.91 7.17
C LEU A 85 -1.27 10.97 7.91
N VAL A 86 -1.80 12.19 8.02
CA VAL A 86 -3.18 12.48 8.40
C VAL A 86 -3.87 13.16 7.22
N SER A 87 -5.17 12.92 7.06
CA SER A 87 -5.95 13.52 5.98
C SER A 87 -7.12 14.32 6.58
N PRO A 88 -7.41 15.53 6.10
CA PRO A 88 -8.62 16.26 6.49
C PRO A 88 -9.91 15.57 6.00
N ARG A 89 -9.80 14.53 5.17
CA ARG A 89 -10.91 13.79 4.56
C ARG A 89 -11.15 12.43 5.21
N CYS A 90 -10.35 12.04 6.21
CA CYS A 90 -10.44 10.74 6.86
C CYS A 90 -9.96 10.83 8.32
N VAL A 91 -10.68 10.19 9.24
CA VAL A 91 -10.31 10.15 10.67
C VAL A 91 -9.17 9.17 10.95
N ASP A 92 -8.98 8.16 10.10
CA ASP A 92 -7.93 7.16 10.26
C ASP A 92 -6.57 7.76 9.92
N ARG A 93 -5.51 7.35 10.64
CA ARG A 93 -4.13 7.60 10.18
C ARG A 93 -3.87 6.79 8.92
N ILE A 94 -3.10 7.36 8.00
CA ILE A 94 -2.85 6.75 6.69
C ILE A 94 -1.34 6.53 6.55
N LYS A 95 -0.95 5.30 6.19
CA LYS A 95 0.43 5.02 5.76
C LYS A 95 0.47 4.88 4.25
N VAL A 96 1.44 5.52 3.62
CA VAL A 96 1.61 5.48 2.16
C VAL A 96 3.02 5.02 1.84
N VAL A 97 3.13 4.06 0.93
CA VAL A 97 4.38 3.70 0.26
C VAL A 97 4.21 4.02 -1.21
N VAL A 98 5.13 4.81 -1.75
CA VAL A 98 5.12 5.25 -3.15
C VAL A 98 6.24 4.53 -3.89
N PHE A 99 5.95 4.00 -5.08
CA PHE A 99 6.94 3.36 -5.94
C PHE A 99 7.21 4.21 -7.18
N GLY A 100 8.47 4.27 -7.58
CA GLY A 100 8.94 5.09 -8.69
C GLY A 100 8.89 6.60 -8.41
N ALA A 101 9.56 7.37 -9.25
CA ALA A 101 9.54 8.83 -9.17
C ALA A 101 8.10 9.36 -9.33
N GLU A 102 7.69 10.25 -8.44
CA GLU A 102 6.34 10.85 -8.42
C GLU A 102 5.18 9.83 -8.45
N GLY A 103 5.40 8.65 -7.87
CA GLY A 103 4.41 7.55 -7.84
C GLY A 103 4.07 7.00 -9.21
N SER A 104 4.98 7.09 -10.18
CA SER A 104 4.83 6.51 -11.51
C SER A 104 4.70 4.99 -11.50
N GLY A 105 5.17 4.33 -10.44
CA GLY A 105 4.99 2.91 -10.20
C GLY A 105 3.87 2.58 -9.22
N GLY A 106 2.96 3.51 -8.89
CA GLY A 106 1.89 3.27 -7.93
C GLY A 106 2.38 3.10 -6.50
N GLY A 107 1.71 2.26 -5.72
CA GLY A 107 2.03 2.12 -4.31
C GLY A 107 0.98 1.43 -3.45
N VAL A 108 1.21 1.48 -2.14
CA VAL A 108 0.31 0.95 -1.12
C VAL A 108 -0.22 2.11 -0.29
N ILE A 109 -1.55 2.15 -0.11
CA ILE A 109 -2.20 3.00 0.89
C ILE A 109 -2.77 2.08 1.95
N THR A 110 -2.42 2.33 3.21
CA THR A 110 -2.95 1.60 4.36
C THR A 110 -3.70 2.54 5.28
N TYR A 111 -4.93 2.17 5.64
CA TYR A 111 -5.68 2.82 6.71
C TYR A 111 -5.37 2.14 8.02
N CYS A 112 -4.95 2.91 9.03
CA CYS A 112 -4.70 2.44 10.39
C CYS A 112 -5.93 2.77 11.23
N LYS A 113 -6.74 1.74 11.49
CA LYS A 113 -7.92 1.86 12.33
C LYS A 113 -7.56 1.47 13.75
N GLN A 114 -7.97 2.27 14.71
CA GLN A 114 -7.99 1.82 16.10
C GLN A 114 -9.22 0.94 16.28
N GLU A 115 -9.05 -0.22 16.89
CA GLU A 115 -10.19 -1.02 17.30
C GLU A 115 -10.92 -0.22 18.41
N THR A 116 -12.09 0.34 18.09
CA THR A 116 -12.93 0.97 19.10
C THR A 116 -13.48 -0.13 19.99
N ILE A 117 -12.79 -0.42 21.08
CA ILE A 117 -13.36 -1.20 22.18
C ILE A 117 -14.49 -0.34 22.73
N SER A 118 -15.73 -0.81 22.59
CA SER A 118 -16.90 -0.18 23.19
C SER A 118 -16.70 -0.14 24.71
N SER A 119 -16.57 1.07 25.25
CA SER A 119 -16.89 1.51 26.62
C SER A 119 -16.50 0.57 27.77
N ASP A 120 -15.38 0.89 28.42
CA ASP A 120 -15.19 1.03 29.89
C ASP A 120 -13.86 0.52 30.44
N GLU A 121 -13.00 -0.09 29.64
CA GLU A 121 -11.61 -0.36 30.05
C GLU A 121 -10.63 0.12 28.97
N ALA A 122 -9.79 1.09 29.33
CA ALA A 122 -8.68 1.56 28.51
C ALA A 122 -7.62 0.45 28.42
N GLN A 123 -7.84 -0.51 27.53
CA GLN A 123 -6.80 -1.37 26.99
C GLN A 123 -6.50 -0.90 25.57
N ASP A 124 -5.22 -0.71 25.31
CA ASP A 124 -4.63 -0.25 24.05
C ASP A 124 -5.13 -1.15 22.89
N GLY A 125 -6.20 -0.72 22.23
CA GLY A 125 -6.85 -1.51 21.18
C GLY A 125 -5.88 -1.75 20.03
N ALA A 126 -5.72 -3.01 19.63
CA ALA A 126 -4.77 -3.38 18.58
C ALA A 126 -5.09 -2.63 17.27
N ALA A 127 -4.07 -2.04 16.64
CA ALA A 127 -4.24 -1.35 15.38
C ALA A 127 -4.58 -2.34 14.25
N VAL A 128 -5.63 -2.02 13.48
CA VAL A 128 -6.05 -2.79 12.31
C VAL A 128 -5.57 -2.06 11.04
N TYR A 129 -4.76 -2.74 10.25
CA TYR A 129 -4.18 -2.25 9.01
C TYR A 129 -4.98 -2.73 7.79
N VAL A 130 -5.54 -1.78 7.04
CA VAL A 130 -6.27 -2.08 5.79
C VAL A 130 -5.43 -1.65 4.61
N HIS A 131 -4.64 -2.57 4.08
CA HIS A 131 -3.78 -2.35 2.91
C HIS A 131 -4.58 -2.34 1.62
N THR A 132 -4.31 -1.33 0.78
CA THR A 132 -4.81 -1.25 -0.58
C THR A 132 -3.65 -1.12 -1.53
N LEU A 133 -3.57 -2.01 -2.53
CA LEU A 133 -2.66 -1.89 -3.65
C LEU A 133 -3.25 -0.89 -4.64
N ASN A 134 -2.43 0.05 -5.10
CA ASN A 134 -2.86 1.07 -6.03
C ASN A 134 -1.89 1.13 -7.21
N THR A 135 -2.42 1.18 -8.42
CA THR A 135 -1.65 1.53 -9.62
C THR A 135 -1.22 3.00 -9.55
N ALA A 136 -0.32 3.46 -10.41
CA ALA A 136 0.14 4.86 -10.42
C ALA A 136 -1.02 5.86 -10.50
N SER A 137 -1.95 5.61 -11.41
CA SER A 137 -3.12 6.43 -11.64
C SER A 137 -4.13 6.33 -10.49
N GLY A 138 -4.36 5.10 -9.99
CA GLY A 138 -5.22 4.85 -8.83
C GLY A 138 -4.73 5.54 -7.57
N LEU A 139 -3.42 5.48 -7.33
CA LEU A 139 -2.73 6.12 -6.21
C LEU A 139 -2.92 7.64 -6.28
N ARG A 140 -2.57 8.26 -7.41
CA ARG A 140 -2.70 9.71 -7.62
C ARG A 140 -4.12 10.21 -7.38
N ARG A 141 -5.11 9.56 -8.00
CA ARG A 141 -6.53 9.92 -7.79
C ARG A 141 -6.92 9.83 -6.32
N LYS A 142 -6.47 8.76 -5.64
CA LYS A 142 -6.83 8.53 -4.25
C LYS A 142 -6.19 9.53 -3.30
N LEU A 143 -4.90 9.82 -3.47
CA LEU A 143 -4.18 10.79 -2.64
C LEU A 143 -4.74 12.20 -2.82
N ARG A 144 -5.09 12.62 -4.04
CA ARG A 144 -5.78 13.90 -4.29
C ARG A 144 -7.13 13.96 -3.58
N GLY A 145 -7.92 12.89 -3.67
CA GLY A 145 -9.21 12.80 -2.97
C GLY A 145 -9.08 12.84 -1.45
N LEU A 146 -7.91 12.46 -0.92
CA LEU A 146 -7.54 12.55 0.50
C LEU A 146 -6.81 13.86 0.84
N GLN A 147 -6.50 14.72 -0.13
CA GLN A 147 -5.74 15.96 0.05
C GLN A 147 -4.35 15.75 0.69
N ILE A 148 -3.67 14.66 0.30
CA ILE A 148 -2.33 14.29 0.78
C ILE A 148 -1.39 13.91 -0.37
N ASP A 149 -1.68 14.36 -1.60
CA ASP A 149 -0.89 14.07 -2.79
C ASP A 149 0.48 14.75 -2.84
N HIS A 150 0.77 15.66 -1.90
CA HIS A 150 2.12 16.19 -1.69
C HIS A 150 3.16 15.08 -1.45
N VAL A 151 2.75 13.94 -0.87
CA VAL A 151 3.63 12.78 -0.64
C VAL A 151 4.29 12.25 -1.92
N LEU A 152 3.67 12.47 -3.08
CA LEU A 152 4.25 12.07 -4.37
C LEU A 152 5.52 12.85 -4.71
N LYS A 153 5.70 14.05 -4.15
CA LYS A 153 6.85 14.92 -4.44
C LYS A 153 8.01 14.73 -3.46
N VAL A 154 7.78 14.03 -2.34
CA VAL A 154 8.73 13.93 -1.22
C VAL A 154 9.82 12.88 -1.46
N THR A 155 9.81 12.16 -2.59
CA THR A 155 10.80 11.13 -2.88
C THR A 155 12.21 11.65 -3.22
N ASP A 156 12.41 12.97 -3.37
CA ASP A 156 13.69 13.56 -3.80
C ASP A 156 14.42 14.43 -2.76
N ASP A 157 13.90 14.62 -1.55
CA ASP A 157 14.55 15.47 -0.51
C ASP A 157 15.61 14.71 0.31
N ASN A 158 16.56 14.08 -0.38
CA ASN A 158 17.82 13.59 0.23
C ASN A 158 19.05 13.89 -0.65
N SER A 159 18.96 14.86 -1.56
CA SER A 159 20.14 15.40 -2.24
C SER A 159 20.69 16.60 -1.46
N GLU A 160 21.84 16.38 -0.81
CA GLU A 160 22.87 17.36 -0.44
C GLU A 160 22.43 18.62 0.34
N MET A 161 22.56 18.57 1.67
CA MET A 161 23.12 19.71 2.41
C MET A 161 24.56 19.38 2.78
N ASP A 162 25.46 19.57 1.82
CA ASP A 162 26.87 19.79 2.12
C ASP A 162 27.07 21.31 2.29
N PHE A 163 27.43 21.73 3.51
CA PHE A 163 27.94 23.06 3.83
C PHE A 163 29.47 23.04 3.89
#